data_AF-D5T4G9-F1
#
_entry.id   AF-D5T4G9-F1
#
_cell.length_a   1.000
_cell.length_b   1.000
_cell.length_c   1.000
_cell.angle_alpha   90.00
_cell.angle_beta   90.00
_cell.angle_gamma   90.00
#
_symmetry.space_group_name_H-M   'P 1'
#
loop_
_entity.id
_entity.type
_entity.pdbx_description
1 polymer ?
#
loop_
_entity_poly.entity_id
_entity_poly.type
_entity_poly.pdbx_seq_one_letter_code
_entity_poly.pdbx_strand_id
1 'polypeptide(L)' 'MSVQEAIQTLEEERFKFSLHLKKKRLKPRMLAPVIGKSESYVRQLLSGAATGDAAKEHLNTLFKFTDYNGDGWL' A
#
# COMPACT_ATOMS: atom_id res chain seq x y z
N MET A 1 19.85 -8.19 8.67
CA MET A 1 19.30 -7.40 7.55
C MET A 1 20.15 -6.16 7.37
N SER A 2 20.72 -6.00 6.19
CA SER A 2 21.31 -4.74 5.74
C SER A 2 20.22 -3.75 5.31
N VAL A 3 20.57 -2.47 5.21
CA VAL A 3 19.66 -1.43 4.71
C VAL A 3 19.18 -1.74 3.29
N GLN A 4 20.04 -2.30 2.45
CA GLN A 4 19.70 -2.68 1.08
C GLN A 4 18.67 -3.81 1.03
N GLU A 5 18.83 -4.83 1.88
CA GLU A 5 17.85 -5.93 1.99
C GLU A 5 16.48 -5.40 2.44
N ALA A 6 16.44 -4.49 3.41
CA ALA A 6 15.18 -3.87 3.86
C ALA A 6 14.48 -3.05 2.77
N ILE A 7 15.23 -2.30 1.96
CA ILE A 7 14.67 -1.56 0.82
C ILE A 7 14.09 -2.53 -0.21
N GLN A 8 14.83 -3.59 -0.53
CA GLN A 8 14.38 -4.60 -1.50
C GLN A 8 13.11 -5.31 -1.03
N THR A 9 13.03 -5.69 0.24
CA THR A 9 11.81 -6.26 0.83
C THR A 9 10.62 -5.30 0.69
N LEU A 10 10.80 -4.00 1.00
CA LEU A 10 9.73 -3.01 0.85
C LEU A 10 9.26 -2.84 -0.60
N GLU A 11 10.17 -2.87 -1.57
CA GLU A 11 9.82 -2.80 -3.00
C GLU A 11 9.05 -4.04 -3.45
N GLU A 12 9.47 -5.23 -3.03
CA GLU A 12 8.76 -6.48 -3.31
C GLU A 12 7.34 -6.48 -2.73
N GLU A 13 7.18 -6.01 -1.50
CA GLU A 13 5.89 -5.94 -0.83
C GLU A 13 4.94 -4.91 -1.47
N ARG A 14 5.48 -3.79 -1.97
CA ARG A 14 4.74 -2.84 -2.81
C ARG A 14 4.27 -3.46 -4.11
N PHE A 15 5.13 -4.24 -4.75
CA PHE A 15 4.79 -4.94 -5.99
C PHE A 15 3.69 -5.99 -5.76
N LYS A 16 3.82 -6.81 -4.70
CA LYS A 16 2.82 -7.82 -4.33
C LYS A 16 1.45 -7.19 -4.07
N PHE A 17 1.40 -6.10 -3.30
CA PHE A 17 0.15 -5.41 -3.04
C PHE A 17 -0.46 -4.80 -4.32
N SER A 18 0.36 -4.17 -5.16
CA SER A 18 -0.10 -3.62 -6.45
C SER A 18 -0.67 -4.71 -7.37
N LEU A 19 -0.05 -5.89 -7.40
CA LEU A 19 -0.54 -7.03 -8.16
C LEU A 19 -1.87 -7.56 -7.60
N HIS A 20 -2.03 -7.62 -6.28
CA HIS A 20 -3.28 -7.99 -5.62
C HIS A 20 -4.43 -7.06 -6.00
N LEU A 21 -4.20 -5.75 -5.93
CA LEU A 21 -5.17 -4.73 -6.36
C LEU A 21 -5.58 -4.93 -7.83
N LYS A 22 -4.59 -5.20 -8.70
CA LYS A 22 -4.84 -5.45 -10.13
C LYS A 22 -5.69 -6.71 -10.35
N LYS A 23 -5.41 -7.81 -9.63
CA LYS A 23 -6.22 -9.05 -9.70
C LYS A 23 -7.66 -8.80 -9.28
N LYS A 24 -7.89 -7.98 -8.25
CA LYS A 24 -9.22 -7.55 -7.81
C LYS A 24 -9.85 -6.44 -8.66
N ARG A 25 -9.17 -5.97 -9.72
CA ARG A 25 -9.59 -4.85 -10.59
C ARG A 25 -9.85 -3.55 -9.81
N LEU A 26 -9.21 -3.38 -8.66
CA LEU A 26 -9.31 -2.18 -7.84
C LEU A 26 -8.38 -1.10 -8.37
N LYS A 27 -8.95 0.07 -8.64
CA LYS A 27 -8.21 1.25 -9.10
C LYS A 27 -7.98 2.21 -7.93
N PRO A 28 -6.91 3.03 -7.93
CA PRO A 28 -6.66 4.01 -6.87
C PRO A 28 -7.86 4.90 -6.53
N ARG A 29 -8.65 5.32 -7.54
CA ARG A 29 -9.89 6.08 -7.35
C ARG A 29 -10.95 5.41 -6.48
N MET A 30 -10.98 4.07 -6.46
CA MET A 30 -11.92 3.28 -5.67
C MET A 30 -11.45 3.12 -4.22
N LEU A 31 -10.14 3.20 -3.99
CA LEU A 31 -9.53 3.09 -2.67
C LEU A 31 -9.54 4.43 -1.92
N ALA A 32 -9.50 5.54 -2.66
CA ALA A 32 -9.53 6.91 -2.14
C ALA A 32 -10.65 7.14 -1.09
N PRO A 33 -11.94 6.80 -1.37
CA PRO A 33 -13.01 6.98 -0.39
C PRO A 33 -12.88 6.09 0.85
N VAL A 34 -12.24 4.91 0.75
CA VAL A 34 -12.05 3.98 1.88
C VAL A 34 -11.20 4.60 2.98
N ILE A 35 -10.22 5.44 2.60
CA ILE A 35 -9.33 6.13 3.53
C ILE A 35 -9.61 7.63 3.65
N GLY A 36 -10.68 8.13 3.02
CA GLY A 36 -11.04 9.56 3.03
C GLY A 36 -9.99 10.47 2.39
N LYS A 37 -9.30 10.01 1.33
CA LYS A 37 -8.23 10.76 0.64
C LYS A 37 -8.48 10.86 -0.86
N SER A 38 -7.62 11.63 -1.55
CA SER A 38 -7.66 11.77 -3.00
C SER A 38 -7.00 10.59 -3.71
N GLU A 39 -7.34 10.37 -4.99
CA GLU A 39 -6.69 9.36 -5.83
C GLU A 39 -5.16 9.58 -5.90
N SER A 40 -4.73 10.84 -5.98
CA SER A 40 -3.32 11.21 -6.00
C SER A 40 -2.58 10.73 -4.74
N TYR A 41 -3.20 10.92 -3.57
CA TYR A 41 -2.64 10.45 -2.32
C TYR A 41 -2.53 8.92 -2.28
N VAL A 42 -3.54 8.20 -2.78
CA VAL A 42 -3.45 6.73 -2.90
C VAL A 42 -2.28 6.31 -3.79
N ARG A 43 -2.04 7.01 -4.92
CA ARG A 43 -0.89 6.71 -5.78
C ARG A 43 0.44 6.92 -5.06
N GLN A 44 0.57 8.01 -4.29
CA GLN A 44 1.73 8.27 -3.44
C GLN A 44 1.91 7.20 -2.35
N LEU A 45 0.81 6.70 -1.80
CA LEU A 45 0.82 5.63 -0.81
C LEU A 45 1.32 4.31 -1.39
N LEU A 46 0.82 3.93 -2.57
CA LEU A 46 1.21 2.69 -3.26
C LEU A 46 2.64 2.74 -3.80
N SER A 47 3.12 3.92 -4.22
CA SER A 47 4.52 4.13 -4.58
C SER A 47 5.43 4.30 -3.36
N GLY A 48 4.86 4.42 -2.17
CA GLY A 48 5.50 4.72 -0.89
C GLY A 48 6.26 6.05 -0.85
N ALA A 49 5.80 7.03 -1.64
CA ALA A 49 6.16 8.42 -1.47
C ALA A 49 5.47 9.06 -0.24
N ALA A 50 4.30 8.52 0.16
CA ALA A 50 3.69 8.87 1.44
C ALA A 50 4.31 8.01 2.56
N THR A 51 4.82 8.68 3.60
CA THR A 51 5.50 8.06 4.75
C THR A 51 4.91 8.57 6.07
N GLY A 52 5.32 7.94 7.18
CA GLY A 52 4.85 8.27 8.53
C GLY A 52 3.63 7.46 8.98
N ASP A 53 3.15 7.76 10.18
CA ASP A 53 2.15 6.93 10.85
C ASP A 53 0.78 6.97 10.16
N ALA A 54 0.36 8.14 9.68
CA ALA A 54 -0.87 8.26 8.89
C ALA A 54 -0.84 7.40 7.61
N ALA A 55 0.31 7.31 6.94
CA ALA A 55 0.46 6.44 5.76
C ALA A 55 0.32 4.96 6.14
N LYS A 56 0.91 4.55 7.28
CA LYS A 56 0.77 3.18 7.80
C LYS A 56 -0.69 2.85 8.16
N GLU A 57 -1.40 3.76 8.81
CA GLU A 57 -2.82 3.59 9.15
C GLU A 57 -3.68 3.43 7.89
N HIS A 58 -3.44 4.26 6.88
CA HIS A 58 -4.13 4.17 5.60
C HIS A 58 -3.82 2.87 4.87
N LEU A 59 -2.56 2.42 4.83
CA LEU A 59 -2.19 1.12 4.27
C LEU A 59 -2.89 -0.03 4.99
N ASN A 60 -2.86 -0.05 6.32
CA ASN A 60 -3.55 -1.06 7.12
C ASN A 60 -5.06 -1.09 6.85
N THR A 61 -5.68 0.07 6.68
CA THR A 61 -7.10 0.18 6.31
C THR A 61 -7.35 -0.44 4.93
N LEU A 62 -6.48 -0.15 3.95
CA LEU A 62 -6.58 -0.73 2.61
C LEU A 62 -6.29 -2.24 2.61
N PHE A 63 -5.36 -2.74 3.42
CA PHE A 63 -5.11 -4.18 3.56
C PHE A 63 -6.34 -4.92 4.04
N LYS A 64 -6.99 -4.42 5.10
CA LYS A 64 -8.26 -4.98 5.61
C LYS A 64 -9.37 -4.92 4.57
N PHE A 65 -9.57 -3.76 3.93
CA PHE A 65 -10.60 -3.59 2.91
C PHE A 65 -10.40 -4.53 1.70
N THR A 66 -9.15 -4.77 1.33
CA THR A 66 -8.81 -5.62 0.19
C THR A 66 -8.51 -7.05 0.57
N ASP A 67 -8.70 -7.45 1.83
CA ASP A 67 -8.37 -8.79 2.33
C ASP A 67 -6.96 -9.21 1.88
N TYR A 68 -5.99 -8.29 2.04
CA TYR A 68 -4.58 -8.51 1.77
C TYR A 68 -3.86 -8.72 3.08
N ASN A 69 -3.09 -9.80 3.19
CA ASN A 69 -2.25 -10.02 4.34
C ASN A 69 -0.94 -9.22 4.16
N GLY A 70 -0.74 -8.20 4.99
CA GLY A 70 0.33 -7.22 4.90
C GLY A 70 1.59 -7.57 5.68
N ASP A 71 1.81 -8.84 6.03
CA ASP A 71 2.88 -9.27 6.95
C ASP A 71 4.29 -8.80 6.57
N GLY A 72 4.60 -8.60 5.28
CA GLY A 72 5.90 -8.09 4.86
C GLY A 72 6.08 -6.56 4.99
N TRP A 73 5.02 -5.83 5.34
CA TRP A 73 5.04 -4.37 5.52
C TRP A 73 5.31 -3.93 6.97
N LEU A 74 5.29 -4.86 7.94
CA LEU A 74 5.43 -4.61 9.38
C LEU A 74 6.81 -5.01 9.91
#